data_AF-L2G8L6-F1
#
_entry.id   AF-L2G8L6-F1
#
_cell.length_a   1.000
_cell.length_b   1.000
_cell.length_c   1.000
_cell.angle_alpha   90.00
_cell.angle_beta   90.00
_cell.angle_gamma   90.00
#
_symmetry.space_group_name_H-M   'P 1'
#
loop_
_entity.id
_entity.type
_entity.pdbx_description
1 polymer ?
#
loop_
_entity_poly.entity_id
_entity_poly.type
_entity_poly.pdbx_seq_one_letter_code
_entity_poly.pdbx_strand_id
1 'polypeptide(L)'
;GQPPDNAAHFTLWLESLKGEKALDGVGYDDVQEAVVADETILVEDDHAPSEVARAKKHMDVQLLPGTSYRAGDYLAVLPLNPRASVERVLRRFSLAELETLAGEERYHAEVTVKRVTVLELLERFPEVELGIGAFLGMLPPMRGRHVGVATHYLAALKKGDKLHVAVRPSPAAFHLPVEPEKTPIVMIAAGSGLAPFRGFVQERAAMIAAGRTLAPAVLFFGCRRPGAEDLYREEFDRWEKMGAVGVRRAYSRAVGESEGCRYVQDRVWREKEEVVELWGKGAKVFVCGTRGMGKAVEEALVKVLLDGGVEGVEGMEFEEGKKWFEGMRNVRYAVDVFD
;
A
#
# COMPACT_ATOMS: atom_id res chain seq x y z
N GLY A 1 1.44 -13.68 8.87
CA GLY A 1 -0.02 -13.54 8.67
C GLY A 1 -0.37 -12.06 8.59
N GLN A 2 -1.48 -11.71 7.95
CA GLN A 2 -1.94 -10.32 7.93
C GLN A 2 -2.31 -9.84 9.35
N PRO A 3 -2.16 -8.54 9.67
CA PRO A 3 -2.84 -7.95 10.83
C PRO A 3 -4.35 -8.16 10.71
N PRO A 4 -5.07 -8.50 11.80
CA PRO A 4 -6.49 -8.83 11.74
C PRO A 4 -7.36 -7.61 11.40
N ASP A 5 -8.01 -7.67 10.24
CA ASP A 5 -8.78 -6.57 9.61
C ASP A 5 -10.14 -6.27 10.27
N ASN A 6 -10.38 -6.79 11.49
CA ASN A 6 -11.51 -6.43 12.32
C ASN A 6 -11.20 -6.67 13.80
N ALA A 7 -11.82 -5.86 14.67
CA ALA A 7 -11.62 -5.94 16.12
C ALA A 7 -11.98 -7.32 16.69
N ALA A 8 -12.93 -8.06 16.09
CA ALA A 8 -13.29 -9.40 16.52
C ALA A 8 -12.15 -10.41 16.31
N HIS A 9 -11.45 -10.38 15.17
CA HIS A 9 -10.26 -11.20 14.94
C HIS A 9 -9.07 -10.76 15.78
N PHE A 10 -8.93 -9.47 16.09
CA PHE A 10 -7.91 -9.00 17.03
C PHE A 10 -8.16 -9.51 18.46
N THR A 11 -9.41 -9.47 18.92
CA THR A 11 -9.82 -10.03 20.22
C THR A 11 -9.69 -11.55 20.24
N LEU A 12 -10.15 -12.28 19.21
CA LEU A 12 -9.98 -13.74 19.10
C LEU A 12 -8.50 -14.15 19.06
N TRP A 13 -7.65 -13.35 18.40
CA TRP A 13 -6.21 -13.55 18.41
C TRP A 13 -5.63 -13.31 19.82
N LEU A 14 -5.95 -12.20 20.48
CA LEU A 14 -5.56 -11.94 21.88
C LEU A 14 -6.06 -13.01 22.86
N GLU A 15 -7.26 -13.55 22.66
CA GLU A 15 -7.82 -14.64 23.47
C GLU A 15 -7.12 -15.98 23.21
N SER A 16 -6.64 -16.21 21.98
CA SER A 16 -5.80 -17.36 21.64
C SER A 16 -4.38 -17.28 22.23
N LEU A 17 -3.92 -16.08 22.62
CA LEU A 17 -2.61 -15.86 23.22
C LEU A 17 -2.54 -16.17 24.74
N LYS A 18 -3.42 -17.04 25.26
CA LYS A 18 -3.42 -17.41 26.68
C LYS A 18 -2.44 -18.55 27.01
N GLY A 19 -1.29 -18.19 27.58
CA GLY A 19 -0.30 -19.12 28.15
C GLY A 19 1.13 -18.63 27.94
N GLU A 20 2.10 -19.10 28.74
CA GLU A 20 3.50 -18.66 28.68
C GLU A 20 4.18 -18.91 27.31
N LYS A 21 3.65 -19.84 26.51
CA LYS A 21 4.13 -20.19 25.16
C LYS A 21 3.42 -19.46 24.02
N ALA A 22 2.46 -18.60 24.31
CA ALA A 22 1.66 -17.92 23.29
C ALA A 22 2.46 -17.01 22.35
N LEU A 23 3.65 -16.58 22.78
CA LEU A 23 4.57 -15.74 22.02
C LEU A 23 5.74 -16.54 21.39
N ASP A 24 5.75 -17.87 21.47
CA ASP A 24 6.72 -18.72 20.75
C ASP A 24 6.55 -18.48 19.23
N GLY A 25 7.50 -17.77 18.63
CA GLY A 25 7.46 -17.36 17.22
C GLY A 25 6.97 -15.92 16.96
N VAL A 26 6.54 -15.17 17.99
CA VAL A 26 6.33 -13.71 17.91
C VAL A 26 7.66 -13.01 18.23
N GLY A 27 8.65 -13.22 17.36
CA GLY A 27 9.95 -12.57 17.46
C GLY A 27 9.90 -11.11 17.01
N TYR A 28 10.39 -10.20 17.83
CA TYR A 28 10.75 -8.82 17.43
C TYR A 28 12.19 -8.74 16.88
N ASP A 29 12.86 -9.88 16.73
CA ASP A 29 14.31 -10.00 16.55
C ASP A 29 14.84 -9.37 15.24
N ASP A 30 13.97 -9.19 14.24
CA ASP A 30 14.29 -8.50 12.98
C ASP A 30 13.98 -6.99 12.99
N VAL A 31 13.32 -6.48 14.04
CA VAL A 31 12.86 -5.09 14.09
C VAL A 31 14.02 -4.21 14.56
N GLN A 32 14.50 -3.35 13.66
CA GLN A 32 15.58 -2.41 13.91
C GLN A 32 15.04 -1.00 14.11
N GLU A 33 15.75 -0.22 14.93
CA GLU A 33 15.61 1.24 14.94
C GLU A 33 16.27 1.80 13.66
N ALA A 34 15.51 2.61 12.94
CA ALA A 34 15.95 3.38 11.77
C ALA A 34 15.67 4.86 12.00
N VAL A 35 16.20 5.72 11.13
CA VAL A 35 16.03 7.18 11.20
C VAL A 35 15.43 7.69 9.90
N VAL A 36 14.50 8.65 9.97
CA VAL A 36 14.05 9.40 8.79
C VAL A 36 15.18 10.30 8.31
N ALA A 37 15.77 9.95 7.17
CA ALA A 37 16.85 10.71 6.55
C ALA A 37 16.34 11.97 5.82
N ASP A 38 15.14 11.88 5.22
CA ASP A 38 14.45 12.99 4.57
C ASP A 38 12.96 12.69 4.40
N GLU A 39 12.14 13.74 4.24
CA GLU A 39 10.73 13.59 3.87
C GLU A 39 10.27 14.70 2.92
N THR A 40 9.44 14.34 1.94
CA THR A 40 8.88 15.29 0.95
C THR A 40 7.40 14.99 0.74
N ILE A 41 6.56 16.04 0.72
CA ILE A 41 5.16 15.89 0.31
C ILE A 41 5.11 15.93 -1.22
N LEU A 42 4.60 14.86 -1.83
CA LEU A 42 4.48 14.70 -3.29
C LEU A 42 3.15 15.25 -3.81
N VAL A 43 2.12 15.23 -2.97
CA VAL A 43 0.76 15.69 -3.29
C VAL A 43 0.17 16.30 -2.02
N GLU A 44 -0.18 17.57 -2.06
CA GLU A 44 -0.93 18.29 -1.01
C GLU A 44 -2.45 18.08 -1.19
N ASP A 45 -3.23 18.30 -0.13
CA ASP A 45 -4.68 17.96 -0.10
C ASP A 45 -5.57 19.19 -0.30
N ASP A 46 -5.31 19.93 -1.38
CA ASP A 46 -5.83 21.29 -1.53
C ASP A 46 -7.34 21.37 -1.82
N HIS A 47 -7.94 20.31 -2.35
CA HIS A 47 -9.32 20.35 -2.89
C HIS A 47 -10.10 19.04 -2.67
N ALA A 48 -10.54 18.79 -1.42
CA ALA A 48 -11.49 17.71 -1.14
C ALA A 48 -12.48 18.05 -0.01
N PRO A 49 -13.79 18.26 -0.31
CA PRO A 49 -14.87 18.18 0.68
C PRO A 49 -15.09 16.76 1.26
N SER A 50 -14.21 15.79 0.96
CA SER A 50 -14.41 14.37 1.22
C SER A 50 -13.40 13.81 2.23
N GLU A 51 -13.74 13.91 3.50
CA GLU A 51 -13.42 13.13 4.72
C GLU A 51 -12.11 12.30 4.91
N VAL A 52 -11.33 11.94 3.89
CA VAL A 52 -10.09 11.15 4.02
C VAL A 52 -8.94 11.93 3.40
N ALA A 53 -7.91 12.21 4.20
CA ALA A 53 -6.73 12.93 3.75
C ALA A 53 -6.03 12.19 2.60
N ARG A 54 -5.80 12.85 1.47
CA ARG A 54 -5.26 12.22 0.25
C ARG A 54 -3.78 12.44 -0.01
N ALA A 55 -3.11 13.17 0.89
CA ALA A 55 -1.70 13.51 0.77
C ALA A 55 -0.82 12.29 0.48
N LYS A 56 0.18 12.48 -0.38
CA LYS A 56 1.21 11.47 -0.67
C LYS A 56 2.55 12.00 -0.18
N LYS A 57 3.28 11.16 0.55
CA LYS A 57 4.55 11.50 1.19
C LYS A 57 5.63 10.53 0.74
N HIS A 58 6.75 11.09 0.29
CA HIS A 58 8.02 10.40 0.14
C HIS A 58 8.77 10.44 1.47
N MET A 59 9.53 9.39 1.78
CA MET A 59 10.33 9.31 2.99
C MET A 59 11.56 8.44 2.71
N ASP A 60 12.73 9.01 2.91
CA ASP A 60 13.99 8.27 2.92
C ASP A 60 14.25 7.77 4.34
N VAL A 61 14.53 6.47 4.49
CA VAL A 61 14.75 5.82 5.78
C VAL A 61 16.18 5.25 5.81
N GLN A 62 16.99 5.74 6.74
CA GLN A 62 18.32 5.21 7.00
C GLN A 62 18.22 3.93 7.84
N LEU A 63 18.48 2.80 7.18
CA LEU A 63 18.57 1.47 7.81
C LEU A 63 19.94 1.27 8.49
N LEU A 64 20.01 0.29 9.40
CA LEU A 64 21.27 -0.07 10.07
C LEU A 64 22.32 -0.60 9.07
N PRO A 65 23.62 -0.29 9.25
CA PRO A 65 24.70 -0.84 8.44
C PRO A 65 24.64 -2.37 8.33
N GLY A 66 24.78 -2.89 7.11
CA GLY A 66 24.66 -4.33 6.82
C GLY A 66 23.23 -4.80 6.48
N THR A 67 22.20 -3.99 6.72
CA THR A 67 20.85 -4.26 6.23
C THR A 67 20.83 -4.14 4.71
N SER A 68 20.37 -5.20 4.02
CA SER A 68 20.19 -5.21 2.57
C SER A 68 18.72 -5.42 2.22
N TYR A 69 18.31 -4.86 1.09
CA TYR A 69 17.00 -5.04 0.47
C TYR A 69 17.16 -5.02 -1.05
N ARG A 70 16.15 -5.48 -1.78
CA ARG A 70 16.09 -5.45 -3.25
C ARG A 70 14.91 -4.61 -3.71
N ALA A 71 14.96 -4.06 -4.92
CA ALA A 71 13.80 -3.40 -5.50
C ALA A 71 12.64 -4.40 -5.61
N GLY A 72 11.49 -4.05 -5.02
CA GLY A 72 10.33 -4.94 -4.89
C GLY A 72 10.13 -5.53 -3.49
N ASP A 73 11.10 -5.45 -2.57
CA ASP A 73 10.91 -5.83 -1.17
C ASP A 73 10.06 -4.79 -0.40
N TYR A 74 9.51 -5.22 0.74
CA TYR A 74 8.67 -4.38 1.60
C TYR A 74 9.45 -3.85 2.81
N LEU A 75 9.11 -2.63 3.25
CA LEU A 75 9.49 -2.11 4.56
C LEU A 75 8.29 -2.21 5.51
N ALA A 76 8.33 -3.19 6.41
CA ALA A 76 7.33 -3.29 7.47
C ALA A 76 7.66 -2.25 8.55
N VAL A 77 6.78 -1.28 8.75
CA VAL A 77 6.89 -0.27 9.81
C VAL A 77 6.08 -0.73 11.00
N LEU A 78 6.65 -0.69 12.21
CA LEU A 78 5.93 -0.86 13.47
C LEU A 78 5.44 0.53 13.92
N PRO A 79 4.15 0.87 13.74
CA PRO A 79 3.69 2.21 14.02
C PRO A 79 3.43 2.41 15.51
N LEU A 80 3.72 3.61 16.00
CA LEU A 80 3.29 4.00 17.33
C LEU A 80 1.84 4.50 17.27
N ASN A 81 1.00 4.01 18.18
CA ASN A 81 -0.32 4.59 18.40
C ASN A 81 -0.15 6.08 18.77
N PRO A 82 -0.96 7.00 18.21
CA PRO A 82 -0.86 8.42 18.55
C PRO A 82 -0.92 8.62 20.07
N ARG A 83 -0.10 9.51 20.62
CA ARG A 83 -0.05 9.78 22.07
C ARG A 83 -1.43 10.06 22.65
N ALA A 84 -2.24 10.85 21.93
CA ALA A 84 -3.64 11.06 22.26
C ALA A 84 -4.38 9.72 22.41
N SER A 85 -4.35 8.81 21.43
CA SER A 85 -4.97 7.46 21.50
C SER A 85 -4.47 6.59 22.66
N VAL A 86 -3.21 6.73 23.07
CA VAL A 86 -2.66 5.99 24.22
C VAL A 86 -3.12 6.59 25.55
N GLU A 87 -3.12 7.92 25.67
CA GLU A 87 -3.74 8.64 26.79
C GLU A 87 -5.26 8.34 26.84
N ARG A 88 -5.92 8.19 25.68
CA ARG A 88 -7.33 7.77 25.52
C ARG A 88 -7.64 6.37 26.04
N VAL A 89 -6.60 5.57 26.34
CA VAL A 89 -6.69 4.22 26.87
C VAL A 89 -6.28 4.21 28.34
N LEU A 90 -5.13 4.81 28.67
CA LEU A 90 -4.56 4.74 30.01
C LEU A 90 -5.43 5.38 31.09
N ARG A 91 -6.15 6.46 30.76
CA ARG A 91 -7.06 7.07 31.74
C ARG A 91 -8.34 6.25 31.96
N ARG A 92 -8.59 5.10 31.30
CA ARG A 92 -9.83 4.29 31.46
C ARG A 92 -9.94 3.50 32.75
N PHE A 93 -8.85 3.31 33.44
CA PHE A 93 -8.75 2.25 34.43
C PHE A 93 -8.99 2.82 35.84
N SER A 94 -10.18 3.48 35.95
CA SER A 94 -10.45 4.78 36.57
C SER A 94 -11.96 5.03 37.10
N LEU A 95 -12.23 5.62 38.34
CA LEU A 95 -13.19 5.16 39.45
C LEU A 95 -14.60 5.83 39.68
N ALA A 96 -15.18 5.40 40.82
CA ALA A 96 -16.17 5.90 41.79
C ALA A 96 -17.25 6.85 41.30
N GLU A 97 -16.86 8.00 40.75
CA GLU A 97 -17.80 9.04 40.34
C GLU A 97 -18.69 8.60 39.16
N LEU A 98 -18.31 7.53 38.42
CA LEU A 98 -19.13 6.93 37.37
C LEU A 98 -20.56 6.55 37.79
N GLU A 99 -20.79 6.09 39.03
CA GLU A 99 -22.14 5.69 39.47
C GLU A 99 -23.11 6.88 39.55
N THR A 100 -22.62 8.08 39.87
CA THR A 100 -23.47 9.29 39.98
C THR A 100 -23.83 9.94 38.65
N LEU A 101 -23.18 9.53 37.56
CA LEU A 101 -23.46 10.00 36.19
C LEU A 101 -24.40 9.08 35.40
N ALA A 102 -24.69 7.88 35.91
CA ALA A 102 -25.57 6.91 35.26
C ALA A 102 -27.08 7.22 35.37
N GLY A 103 -27.48 8.24 36.14
CA GLY A 103 -28.89 8.65 36.27
C GLY A 103 -29.40 9.41 35.04
N GLU A 104 -30.57 9.01 34.50
CA GLU A 104 -31.05 9.37 33.16
C GLU A 104 -30.99 10.88 32.81
N GLU A 105 -31.50 11.76 33.67
CA GLU A 105 -31.51 13.21 33.40
C GLU A 105 -30.09 13.80 33.33
N ARG A 106 -29.19 13.39 34.25
CA ARG A 106 -27.79 13.84 34.24
C ARG A 106 -27.03 13.21 33.09
N TYR A 107 -27.26 11.94 32.77
CA TYR A 107 -26.62 11.28 31.64
C TYR A 107 -26.93 12.00 30.33
N HIS A 108 -28.19 12.38 30.10
CA HIS A 108 -28.55 13.12 28.90
C HIS A 108 -27.90 14.51 28.83
N ALA A 109 -27.96 15.29 29.92
CA ALA A 109 -27.44 16.66 29.96
C ALA A 109 -25.90 16.76 29.98
N GLU A 110 -25.23 15.87 30.71
CA GLU A 110 -23.79 15.91 30.95
C GLU A 110 -22.96 14.97 30.08
N VAL A 111 -23.56 13.91 29.51
CA VAL A 111 -22.87 12.93 28.65
C VAL A 111 -23.36 13.02 27.21
N THR A 112 -24.65 12.82 26.96
CA THR A 112 -25.20 12.76 25.58
C THR A 112 -25.09 14.09 24.84
N VAL A 113 -25.59 15.19 25.43
CA VAL A 113 -25.59 16.52 24.78
C VAL A 113 -24.16 17.06 24.60
N LYS A 114 -23.30 16.85 25.61
CA LYS A 114 -21.89 17.29 25.59
C LYS A 114 -20.96 16.34 24.84
N ARG A 115 -21.48 15.22 24.32
CA ARG A 115 -20.76 14.16 23.59
C ARG A 115 -19.55 13.58 24.34
N VAL A 116 -19.65 13.50 25.67
CA VAL A 116 -18.56 13.01 26.52
C VAL A 116 -18.32 11.54 26.21
N THR A 117 -17.13 11.24 25.68
CA THR A 117 -16.70 9.90 25.31
C THR A 117 -16.47 9.04 26.54
N VAL A 118 -16.43 7.71 26.33
CA VAL A 118 -16.02 6.77 27.39
C VAL A 118 -14.75 7.30 28.05
N LEU A 119 -13.67 7.55 27.28
CA LEU A 119 -12.43 8.18 27.76
C LEU A 119 -12.67 9.37 28.71
N GLU A 120 -13.39 10.38 28.27
CA GLU A 120 -13.46 11.66 28.99
C GLU A 120 -14.10 11.50 30.37
N LEU A 121 -14.95 10.48 30.57
CA LEU A 121 -15.45 10.12 31.90
C LEU A 121 -14.34 9.62 32.84
N LEU A 122 -13.19 9.21 32.34
CA LEU A 122 -12.17 8.49 33.10
C LEU A 122 -10.86 9.28 33.17
N GLU A 123 -10.66 10.18 32.21
CA GLU A 123 -9.84 11.37 32.45
C GLU A 123 -10.36 12.18 33.64
N ARG A 124 -11.68 12.16 33.86
CA ARG A 124 -12.35 12.82 34.97
C ARG A 124 -12.28 12.01 36.27
N PHE A 125 -12.41 10.69 36.20
CA PHE A 125 -12.52 9.82 37.38
C PHE A 125 -11.44 8.74 37.34
N PRO A 126 -10.30 8.85 38.07
CA PRO A 126 -9.05 8.10 37.80
C PRO A 126 -8.71 6.73 38.48
N GLU A 127 -9.54 6.00 39.27
CA GLU A 127 -9.16 4.64 39.84
C GLU A 127 -10.04 3.27 39.76
N VAL A 128 -11.16 3.05 38.99
CA VAL A 128 -11.89 1.75 38.73
C VAL A 128 -11.09 1.02 37.67
N GLU A 129 -10.27 0.12 38.16
CA GLU A 129 -9.54 -0.85 37.39
C GLU A 129 -10.47 -1.64 36.45
N LEU A 130 -10.67 -1.13 35.23
CA LEU A 130 -11.12 -1.92 34.09
C LEU A 130 -9.87 -2.59 33.48
N GLY A 131 -10.03 -3.73 32.81
CA GLY A 131 -8.93 -4.32 32.05
C GLY A 131 -8.80 -3.70 30.65
N ILE A 132 -7.59 -3.65 30.10
CA ILE A 132 -7.36 -3.21 28.71
C ILE A 132 -8.27 -3.93 27.70
N GLY A 133 -8.44 -5.24 27.84
CA GLY A 133 -9.36 -6.02 26.99
C GLY A 133 -10.83 -5.63 27.16
N ALA A 134 -11.27 -5.34 28.38
CA ALA A 134 -12.65 -4.93 28.63
C ALA A 134 -12.94 -3.51 28.11
N PHE A 135 -11.96 -2.61 28.11
CA PHE A 135 -12.11 -1.31 27.42
C PHE A 135 -12.28 -1.47 25.92
N LEU A 136 -11.39 -2.24 25.30
CA LEU A 136 -11.42 -2.49 23.86
C LEU A 136 -12.74 -3.17 23.43
N GLY A 137 -13.31 -4.02 24.28
CA GLY A 137 -14.66 -4.60 24.09
C GLY A 137 -15.84 -3.64 24.32
N MET A 138 -15.65 -2.54 25.07
CA MET A 138 -16.67 -1.49 25.28
C MET A 138 -16.65 -0.40 24.20
N LEU A 139 -15.56 -0.26 23.44
CA LEU A 139 -15.51 0.66 22.32
C LEU A 139 -16.45 0.17 21.21
N PRO A 140 -17.30 1.03 20.61
CA PRO A 140 -18.06 0.64 19.44
C PRO A 140 -17.07 0.23 18.32
N PRO A 141 -17.36 -0.84 17.55
CA PRO A 141 -16.52 -1.20 16.40
C PRO A 141 -16.41 0.04 15.50
N MET A 142 -15.19 0.42 15.12
CA MET A 142 -14.87 1.74 14.54
C MET A 142 -15.85 2.16 13.44
N ARG A 143 -16.81 3.01 13.80
CA ARG A 143 -17.82 3.58 12.90
C ARG A 143 -17.73 5.10 12.98
N GLY A 144 -16.92 5.64 12.07
CA GLY A 144 -16.61 7.06 11.99
C GLY A 144 -15.12 7.26 11.73
N ARG A 145 -14.77 7.41 10.45
CA ARG A 145 -13.48 7.93 9.96
C ARG A 145 -12.23 7.12 10.39
N HIS A 146 -11.93 6.06 9.62
CA HIS A 146 -10.68 5.30 9.73
C HIS A 146 -9.47 6.20 9.41
N VAL A 147 -8.75 6.64 10.44
CA VAL A 147 -7.39 7.18 10.31
C VAL A 147 -6.42 6.01 10.48
N GLY A 148 -5.81 5.56 9.38
CA GLY A 148 -4.89 4.43 9.41
C GLY A 148 -3.69 4.71 10.31
N VAL A 149 -3.50 3.90 11.36
CA VAL A 149 -2.50 4.13 12.42
C VAL A 149 -1.10 4.30 11.83
N ALA A 150 -0.69 3.39 10.93
CA ALA A 150 0.60 3.46 10.25
C ALA A 150 0.72 4.68 9.33
N THR A 151 -0.29 4.97 8.52
CA THR A 151 -0.30 6.11 7.59
C THR A 151 -0.22 7.44 8.33
N HIS A 152 -0.91 7.57 9.46
CA HIS A 152 -0.88 8.79 10.29
C HIS A 152 0.44 8.93 11.05
N TYR A 153 0.97 7.85 11.62
CA TYR A 153 2.30 7.82 12.22
C TYR A 153 3.36 8.29 11.21
N LEU A 154 3.42 7.66 10.03
CA LEU A 154 4.35 8.03 8.96
C LEU A 154 4.12 9.45 8.42
N ALA A 155 2.88 9.94 8.37
CA ALA A 155 2.60 11.32 7.98
C ALA A 155 3.20 12.33 8.98
N ALA A 156 3.14 12.03 10.28
CA ALA A 156 3.65 12.88 11.35
C ALA A 156 5.20 12.95 11.41
N LEU A 157 5.91 11.85 11.11
CA LEU A 157 7.37 11.78 11.21
C LEU A 157 8.10 12.88 10.41
N LYS A 158 9.23 13.35 10.94
CA LYS A 158 10.12 14.36 10.38
C LYS A 158 11.55 13.85 10.29
N LYS A 159 12.37 14.47 9.43
CA LYS A 159 13.81 14.28 9.35
C LYS A 159 14.46 14.28 10.74
N GLY A 160 15.18 13.21 11.06
CA GLY A 160 15.79 12.96 12.37
C GLY A 160 14.92 12.17 13.35
N ASP A 161 13.62 11.98 13.09
CA ASP A 161 12.79 11.09 13.89
C ASP A 161 13.20 9.64 13.74
N LYS A 162 13.02 8.88 14.83
CA LYS A 162 13.27 7.44 14.89
C LYS A 162 12.00 6.65 14.62
N LEU A 163 12.15 5.56 13.88
CA LEU A 163 11.08 4.60 13.61
C LEU A 163 11.58 3.16 13.70
N HIS A 164 10.68 2.25 14.05
CA HIS A 164 10.98 0.83 14.14
C HIS A 164 10.53 0.15 12.85
N VAL A 165 11.45 -0.53 12.17
CA VAL A 165 11.22 -1.14 10.85
C VAL A 165 11.82 -2.54 10.75
N ALA A 166 11.29 -3.34 9.85
CA ALA A 166 11.91 -4.58 9.40
C ALA A 166 11.80 -4.68 7.88
N VAL A 167 12.90 -5.04 7.21
CA VAL A 167 12.86 -5.41 5.79
C VAL A 167 12.16 -6.77 5.69
N ARG A 168 11.24 -6.89 4.73
CA ARG A 168 10.48 -8.11 4.47
C ARG A 168 10.59 -8.47 2.98
N PRO A 169 11.11 -9.65 2.63
CA PRO A 169 11.23 -10.04 1.23
C PRO A 169 9.84 -10.17 0.61
N SER A 170 9.69 -9.69 -0.62
CA SER A 170 8.48 -9.97 -1.41
C SER A 170 8.56 -11.36 -2.07
N PRO A 171 7.45 -11.90 -2.62
CA PRO A 171 7.49 -13.13 -3.37
C PRO A 171 8.55 -13.04 -4.48
N ALA A 172 9.38 -14.09 -4.66
CA ALA A 172 10.54 -14.05 -5.57
C ALA A 172 10.21 -13.71 -7.05
N ALA A 173 8.94 -13.82 -7.44
CA ALA A 173 8.46 -13.39 -8.75
C ALA A 173 8.28 -11.87 -8.91
N PHE A 174 8.24 -11.11 -7.81
CA PHE A 174 8.03 -9.66 -7.76
C PHE A 174 9.36 -8.87 -7.62
N HIS A 175 10.38 -9.33 -8.34
CA HIS A 175 11.67 -8.66 -8.51
C HIS A 175 11.98 -8.53 -10.01
N LEU A 176 12.94 -7.67 -10.36
CA LEU A 176 13.48 -7.63 -11.73
C LEU A 176 13.94 -9.03 -12.21
N PRO A 177 13.83 -9.33 -13.51
CA PRO A 177 14.34 -10.58 -14.08
C PRO A 177 15.83 -10.80 -13.76
N VAL A 178 16.24 -12.07 -13.64
CA VAL A 178 17.65 -12.45 -13.43
C VAL A 178 18.54 -12.02 -14.59
N GLU A 179 18.00 -11.99 -15.81
CA GLU A 179 18.68 -11.57 -17.04
C GLU A 179 17.99 -10.32 -17.63
N PRO A 180 18.18 -9.12 -17.03
CA PRO A 180 17.47 -7.90 -17.44
C PRO A 180 17.89 -7.38 -18.83
N GLU A 181 18.99 -7.89 -19.41
CA GLU A 181 19.38 -7.70 -20.81
C GLU A 181 18.53 -8.49 -21.81
N LYS A 182 17.87 -9.57 -21.37
CA LYS A 182 17.14 -10.49 -22.26
C LYS A 182 15.63 -10.46 -22.03
N THR A 183 15.20 -10.35 -20.77
CA THR A 183 13.78 -10.43 -20.41
C THR A 183 13.15 -9.04 -20.33
N PRO A 184 12.21 -8.69 -21.24
CA PRO A 184 11.51 -7.42 -21.14
C PRO A 184 10.57 -7.40 -19.92
N ILE A 185 10.13 -6.20 -19.50
CA ILE A 185 9.16 -6.05 -18.41
C ILE A 185 7.99 -5.15 -18.77
N VAL A 186 6.80 -5.53 -18.32
CA VAL A 186 5.57 -4.73 -18.39
C VAL A 186 5.14 -4.44 -16.96
N MET A 187 5.13 -3.18 -16.56
CA MET A 187 4.73 -2.73 -15.22
C MET A 187 3.39 -2.00 -15.32
N ILE A 188 2.46 -2.26 -14.42
CA ILE A 188 1.10 -1.68 -14.46
C ILE A 188 0.71 -1.21 -13.06
N ALA A 189 0.58 0.10 -12.88
CA ALA A 189 0.34 0.72 -11.57
C ALA A 189 -0.72 1.82 -11.60
N ALA A 190 -1.38 2.03 -10.46
CA ALA A 190 -2.21 3.21 -10.25
C ALA A 190 -1.89 3.89 -8.90
N GLY A 191 -1.76 5.22 -8.92
CA GLY A 191 -1.46 6.03 -7.73
C GLY A 191 -0.20 5.56 -6.98
N SER A 192 -0.33 5.27 -5.69
CA SER A 192 0.80 4.78 -4.86
C SER A 192 1.29 3.38 -5.23
N GLY A 193 0.59 2.63 -6.09
CA GLY A 193 1.11 1.38 -6.67
C GLY A 193 2.34 1.57 -7.58
N LEU A 194 2.72 2.82 -7.88
CA LEU A 194 3.98 3.14 -8.55
C LEU A 194 5.23 2.83 -7.70
N ALA A 195 5.10 2.71 -6.38
CA ALA A 195 6.21 2.59 -5.44
C ALA A 195 7.26 1.51 -5.79
N PRO A 196 6.91 0.22 -6.01
CA PRO A 196 7.90 -0.80 -6.40
C PRO A 196 8.52 -0.52 -7.76
N PHE A 197 7.76 0.04 -8.71
CA PHE A 197 8.23 0.30 -10.06
C PHE A 197 9.16 1.51 -10.16
N ARG A 198 9.06 2.48 -9.25
CA ARG A 198 10.13 3.48 -9.06
C ARG A 198 11.45 2.79 -8.73
N GLY A 199 11.45 1.83 -7.82
CA GLY A 199 12.64 1.03 -7.49
C GLY A 199 13.18 0.24 -8.69
N PHE A 200 12.31 -0.46 -9.43
CA PHE A 200 12.70 -1.21 -10.63
C PHE A 200 13.34 -0.31 -11.70
N VAL A 201 12.73 0.85 -11.98
CA VAL A 201 13.25 1.78 -13.01
C VAL A 201 14.51 2.49 -12.52
N GLN A 202 14.63 2.83 -11.24
CA GLN A 202 15.86 3.37 -10.65
C GLN A 202 17.03 2.38 -10.75
N GLU A 203 16.80 1.09 -10.43
CA GLU A 203 17.80 0.03 -10.57
C GLU A 203 18.22 -0.16 -12.04
N ARG A 204 17.25 -0.18 -12.97
CA ARG A 204 17.52 -0.23 -14.42
C ARG A 204 18.29 0.99 -14.93
N ALA A 205 17.96 2.19 -14.46
CA ALA A 205 18.67 3.42 -14.83
C ALA A 205 20.12 3.41 -14.33
N ALA A 206 20.38 2.86 -13.13
CA ALA A 206 21.74 2.65 -12.62
C ALA A 206 22.52 1.62 -13.46
N MET A 207 21.88 0.51 -13.86
CA MET A 207 22.49 -0.48 -14.77
C MET A 207 22.86 0.12 -16.13
N ILE A 208 21.99 0.96 -16.71
CA ILE A 208 22.25 1.66 -17.98
C ILE A 208 23.35 2.71 -17.83
N ALA A 209 23.37 3.47 -16.72
CA ALA A 209 24.45 4.41 -16.42
C ALA A 209 25.82 3.70 -16.23
N ALA A 210 25.81 2.44 -15.80
CA ALA A 210 26.98 1.56 -15.76
C ALA A 210 27.32 0.89 -17.12
N GLY A 211 26.64 1.26 -18.21
CA GLY A 211 26.94 0.81 -19.57
C GLY A 211 26.25 -0.49 -20.00
N ARG A 212 25.27 -1.01 -19.25
CA ARG A 212 24.50 -2.22 -19.66
C ARG A 212 23.38 -1.85 -20.63
N THR A 213 23.24 -2.63 -21.70
CA THR A 213 22.09 -2.54 -22.62
C THR A 213 20.98 -3.48 -22.16
N LEU A 214 19.88 -2.93 -21.65
CA LEU A 214 18.78 -3.72 -21.08
C LEU A 214 17.69 -4.07 -22.10
N ALA A 215 16.96 -5.15 -21.85
CA ALA A 215 15.72 -5.45 -22.56
C ALA A 215 14.66 -4.35 -22.30
N PRO A 216 13.68 -4.15 -23.22
CA PRO A 216 12.66 -3.12 -23.09
C PRO A 216 11.87 -3.19 -21.79
N ALA A 217 11.45 -2.03 -21.29
CA ALA A 217 10.53 -1.93 -20.16
C ALA A 217 9.43 -0.92 -20.49
N VAL A 218 8.18 -1.29 -20.26
CA VAL A 218 7.03 -0.37 -20.36
C VAL A 218 6.33 -0.25 -19.02
N LEU A 219 5.87 0.96 -18.67
CA LEU A 219 5.09 1.27 -17.48
C LEU A 219 3.74 1.87 -17.88
N PHE A 220 2.66 1.17 -17.62
CA PHE A 220 1.30 1.70 -17.67
C PHE A 220 0.96 2.34 -16.32
N PHE A 221 0.88 3.67 -16.27
CA PHE A 221 0.66 4.41 -15.01
C PHE A 221 -0.65 5.19 -15.01
N GLY A 222 -1.52 4.86 -14.05
CA GLY A 222 -2.81 5.49 -13.83
C GLY A 222 -2.80 6.51 -12.70
N CYS A 223 -3.20 7.73 -12.99
CA CYS A 223 -3.51 8.71 -11.95
C CYS A 223 -4.77 9.52 -12.32
N ARG A 224 -4.89 10.75 -11.82
CA ARG A 224 -6.09 11.58 -12.01
C ARG A 224 -5.87 12.65 -13.06
N ARG A 225 -4.80 13.45 -12.92
CA ARG A 225 -4.41 14.54 -13.83
C ARG A 225 -2.89 14.63 -13.89
N PRO A 226 -2.32 15.15 -14.99
CA PRO A 226 -0.92 15.58 -15.02
C PRO A 226 -0.66 16.66 -13.95
N GLY A 227 0.60 16.77 -13.51
CA GLY A 227 1.07 17.82 -12.59
C GLY A 227 0.64 17.70 -11.12
N ALA A 228 -0.50 17.06 -10.83
CA ALA A 228 -0.98 16.86 -9.45
C ALA A 228 -0.63 15.47 -8.91
N GLU A 229 -1.21 14.40 -9.45
CA GLU A 229 -1.01 13.03 -8.95
C GLU A 229 -0.15 12.14 -9.88
N ASP A 230 0.55 12.75 -10.86
CA ASP A 230 1.55 12.13 -11.73
C ASP A 230 2.90 12.01 -10.97
N LEU A 231 2.93 11.13 -9.97
CA LEU A 231 4.01 11.00 -8.99
C LEU A 231 5.39 10.80 -9.66
N TYR A 232 6.40 11.53 -9.17
CA TYR A 232 7.79 11.48 -9.66
C TYR A 232 7.96 11.78 -11.15
N ARG A 233 7.07 12.59 -11.74
CA ARG A 233 7.04 12.92 -13.18
C ARG A 233 8.42 13.16 -13.79
N GLU A 234 9.21 14.05 -13.19
CA GLU A 234 10.53 14.42 -13.73
C GLU A 234 11.57 13.28 -13.68
N GLU A 235 11.48 12.38 -12.69
CA GLU A 235 12.37 11.21 -12.62
C GLU A 235 12.07 10.26 -13.78
N PHE A 236 10.78 9.94 -13.97
CA PHE A 236 10.34 9.08 -15.07
C PHE A 236 10.66 9.70 -16.43
N ASP A 237 10.40 10.99 -16.66
CA ASP A 237 10.72 11.66 -17.92
C ASP A 237 12.24 11.74 -18.21
N ARG A 238 13.10 11.67 -17.17
CA ARG A 238 14.55 11.49 -17.32
C ARG A 238 14.90 10.03 -17.66
N TRP A 239 14.32 9.07 -16.95
CA TRP A 239 14.54 7.65 -17.18
C TRP A 239 14.00 7.15 -18.54
N GLU A 240 12.95 7.77 -19.06
CA GLU A 240 12.47 7.57 -20.44
C GLU A 240 13.53 7.99 -21.47
N LYS A 241 14.13 9.17 -21.30
CA LYS A 241 15.20 9.66 -22.18
C LYS A 241 16.47 8.82 -22.09
N MET A 242 16.71 8.14 -20.97
CA MET A 242 17.80 7.16 -20.81
C MET A 242 17.47 5.78 -21.41
N GLY A 243 16.25 5.52 -21.86
CA GLY A 243 15.80 4.19 -22.31
C GLY A 243 15.59 3.17 -21.18
N ALA A 244 15.53 3.62 -19.92
CA ALA A 244 15.32 2.73 -18.78
C ALA A 244 13.88 2.18 -18.71
N VAL A 245 12.91 2.95 -19.20
CA VAL A 245 11.48 2.62 -19.29
C VAL A 245 10.82 3.43 -20.41
N GLY A 246 9.69 3.00 -20.96
CA GLY A 246 8.74 3.85 -21.67
C GLY A 246 7.42 3.93 -20.88
N VAL A 247 6.86 5.12 -20.68
CA VAL A 247 5.67 5.31 -19.84
C VAL A 247 4.43 5.57 -20.71
N ARG A 248 3.33 4.91 -20.36
CA ARG A 248 2.00 5.04 -20.97
C ARG A 248 1.05 5.52 -19.87
N ARG A 249 0.62 6.77 -19.93
CA ARG A 249 -0.16 7.40 -18.84
C ARG A 249 -1.66 7.32 -19.11
N ALA A 250 -2.45 7.12 -18.04
CA ALA A 250 -3.91 7.12 -18.03
C ALA A 250 -4.44 8.08 -16.95
N TYR A 251 -5.27 9.06 -17.34
CA TYR A 251 -5.72 10.13 -16.45
C TYR A 251 -7.23 10.10 -16.25
N SER A 252 -7.67 9.60 -15.09
CA SER A 252 -9.10 9.40 -14.80
C SER A 252 -9.96 10.68 -14.81
N ARG A 253 -9.34 11.85 -14.62
CA ARG A 253 -9.98 13.19 -14.60
C ARG A 253 -9.46 14.14 -15.69
N ALA A 254 -8.58 13.68 -16.56
CA ALA A 254 -7.99 14.45 -17.68
C ALA A 254 -7.84 13.55 -18.93
N VAL A 255 -8.93 12.85 -19.28
CA VAL A 255 -8.96 11.78 -20.29
C VAL A 255 -8.46 12.23 -21.68
N GLY A 256 -8.64 13.51 -22.03
CA GLY A 256 -8.11 14.09 -23.28
C GLY A 256 -6.58 14.22 -23.31
N GLU A 257 -5.94 14.29 -22.14
CA GLU A 257 -4.47 14.36 -21.97
C GLU A 257 -3.83 12.97 -21.83
N SER A 258 -4.64 11.90 -21.84
CA SER A 258 -4.19 10.49 -21.81
C SER A 258 -4.72 9.68 -23.00
N GLU A 259 -4.86 10.34 -24.15
CA GLU A 259 -5.26 9.72 -25.42
C GLU A 259 -6.60 8.95 -25.37
N GLY A 260 -7.55 9.43 -24.56
CA GLY A 260 -8.84 8.77 -24.38
C GLY A 260 -8.88 7.68 -23.31
N CYS A 261 -7.73 7.24 -22.79
CA CYS A 261 -7.65 6.20 -21.76
C CYS A 261 -7.91 6.80 -20.38
N ARG A 262 -9.00 6.39 -19.72
CA ARG A 262 -9.37 6.87 -18.38
C ARG A 262 -8.61 6.11 -17.29
N TYR A 263 -8.35 4.83 -17.50
CA TYR A 263 -7.69 3.93 -16.57
C TYR A 263 -6.60 3.10 -17.27
N VAL A 264 -5.76 2.42 -16.47
CA VAL A 264 -4.63 1.64 -17.00
C VAL A 264 -5.06 0.49 -17.88
N GLN A 265 -6.16 -0.19 -17.59
CA GLN A 265 -6.68 -1.26 -18.44
C GLN A 265 -7.12 -0.74 -19.82
N ASP A 266 -7.63 0.49 -19.91
CA ASP A 266 -7.95 1.13 -21.19
C ASP A 266 -6.67 1.42 -21.99
N ARG A 267 -5.57 1.76 -21.30
CA ARG A 267 -4.27 2.03 -21.94
C ARG A 267 -3.55 0.74 -22.34
N VAL A 268 -3.63 -0.32 -21.55
CA VAL A 268 -3.16 -1.67 -21.89
C VAL A 268 -3.88 -2.19 -23.14
N TRP A 269 -5.18 -1.96 -23.27
CA TRP A 269 -5.95 -2.32 -24.48
C TRP A 269 -5.60 -1.44 -25.68
N ARG A 270 -5.30 -0.15 -25.48
CA ARG A 270 -4.88 0.77 -26.55
C ARG A 270 -3.51 0.41 -27.13
N GLU A 271 -2.56 -0.01 -26.28
CA GLU A 271 -1.20 -0.41 -26.68
C GLU A 271 -1.06 -1.94 -26.79
N LYS A 272 -2.14 -2.63 -27.18
CA LYS A 272 -2.22 -4.10 -27.13
C LYS A 272 -1.14 -4.77 -27.98
N GLU A 273 -0.77 -4.17 -29.10
CA GLU A 273 0.29 -4.65 -29.99
C GLU A 273 1.66 -4.63 -29.30
N GLU A 274 2.00 -3.57 -28.56
CA GLU A 274 3.23 -3.47 -27.75
C GLU A 274 3.24 -4.53 -26.64
N VAL A 275 2.09 -4.76 -25.98
CA VAL A 275 1.96 -5.78 -24.93
C VAL A 275 2.12 -7.20 -25.49
N VAL A 276 1.52 -7.50 -26.65
CA VAL A 276 1.64 -8.79 -27.34
C VAL A 276 3.07 -9.02 -27.83
N GLU A 277 3.73 -8.02 -28.42
CA GLU A 277 5.12 -8.11 -28.86
C GLU A 277 6.07 -8.41 -27.69
N LEU A 278 5.93 -7.67 -26.58
CA LEU A 278 6.71 -7.91 -25.36
C LEU A 278 6.41 -9.29 -24.77
N TRP A 279 5.14 -9.73 -24.79
CA TRP A 279 4.78 -11.07 -24.34
C TRP A 279 5.42 -12.17 -25.19
N GLY A 280 5.44 -12.03 -26.53
CA GLY A 280 6.13 -12.94 -27.44
C GLY A 280 7.64 -13.02 -27.16
N LYS A 281 8.26 -11.91 -26.75
CA LYS A 281 9.66 -11.83 -26.32
C LYS A 281 9.92 -12.33 -24.88
N GLY A 282 8.97 -13.05 -24.28
CA GLY A 282 9.12 -13.65 -22.95
C GLY A 282 9.04 -12.65 -21.78
N ALA A 283 8.42 -11.49 -21.96
CA ALA A 283 8.31 -10.48 -20.90
C ALA A 283 7.68 -10.99 -19.59
N LYS A 284 8.11 -10.39 -18.48
CA LYS A 284 7.43 -10.48 -17.18
C LYS A 284 6.49 -9.29 -16.98
N VAL A 285 5.27 -9.57 -16.54
CA VAL A 285 4.22 -8.60 -16.25
C VAL A 285 4.07 -8.44 -14.74
N PHE A 286 4.08 -7.20 -14.26
CA PHE A 286 3.97 -6.84 -12.85
C PHE A 286 2.80 -5.87 -12.65
N VAL A 287 1.94 -6.13 -11.68
CA VAL A 287 0.78 -5.26 -11.35
C VAL A 287 0.84 -4.84 -9.89
N CYS A 288 0.72 -3.53 -9.61
CA CYS A 288 0.67 -3.02 -8.24
C CYS A 288 -0.37 -1.92 -8.04
N GLY A 289 -1.24 -2.05 -7.03
CA GLY A 289 -2.32 -1.11 -6.75
C GLY A 289 -3.49 -1.73 -5.98
N THR A 290 -4.69 -1.20 -6.17
CA THR A 290 -5.89 -1.74 -5.49
C THR A 290 -6.30 -3.10 -6.03
N ARG A 291 -6.97 -3.95 -5.23
CA ARG A 291 -7.44 -5.27 -5.71
C ARG A 291 -8.43 -5.13 -6.87
N GLY A 292 -9.24 -4.06 -6.86
CA GLY A 292 -10.15 -3.71 -7.96
C GLY A 292 -9.42 -3.35 -9.26
N MET A 293 -8.31 -2.61 -9.18
CA MET A 293 -7.47 -2.29 -10.34
C MET A 293 -6.79 -3.56 -10.88
N GLY A 294 -6.24 -4.39 -10.00
CA GLY A 294 -5.60 -5.66 -10.38
C GLY A 294 -6.52 -6.57 -11.20
N LYS A 295 -7.78 -6.75 -10.78
CA LYS A 295 -8.78 -7.54 -11.54
C LYS A 295 -9.07 -6.96 -12.92
N ALA A 296 -9.27 -5.65 -13.02
CA ALA A 296 -9.57 -5.00 -14.30
C ALA A 296 -8.39 -5.08 -15.29
N VAL A 297 -7.15 -5.03 -14.79
CA VAL A 297 -5.93 -5.23 -15.58
C VAL A 297 -5.77 -6.69 -16.01
N GLU A 298 -6.04 -7.66 -15.13
CA GLU A 298 -6.00 -9.09 -15.44
C GLU A 298 -6.97 -9.44 -16.58
N GLU A 299 -8.22 -8.97 -16.51
CA GLU A 299 -9.21 -9.15 -17.59
C GLU A 299 -8.79 -8.50 -18.91
N ALA A 300 -8.13 -7.34 -18.87
CA ALA A 300 -7.63 -6.67 -20.07
C ALA A 300 -6.43 -7.39 -20.68
N LEU A 301 -5.49 -7.88 -19.86
CA LEU A 301 -4.35 -8.67 -20.32
C LEU A 301 -4.81 -9.97 -21.00
N VAL A 302 -5.77 -10.69 -20.41
CA VAL A 302 -6.37 -11.88 -21.05
C VAL A 302 -6.96 -11.54 -22.42
N LYS A 303 -7.76 -10.45 -22.52
CA LYS A 303 -8.31 -9.99 -23.81
C LYS A 303 -7.23 -9.64 -24.83
N VAL A 304 -6.17 -8.95 -24.40
CA VAL A 304 -5.04 -8.56 -25.26
C VAL A 304 -4.29 -9.78 -25.80
N LEU A 305 -4.04 -10.81 -24.98
CA LEU A 305 -3.31 -12.01 -25.42
C LEU A 305 -4.16 -12.91 -26.34
N LEU A 306 -5.48 -12.95 -26.12
CA LEU A 306 -6.43 -13.64 -27.00
C LEU A 306 -6.56 -12.94 -28.37
N ASP A 307 -6.78 -11.62 -28.37
CA ASP A 307 -6.88 -10.79 -29.58
C ASP A 307 -5.58 -10.81 -30.40
N GLY A 308 -4.42 -10.86 -29.71
CA GLY A 308 -3.10 -10.98 -30.32
C GLY A 308 -2.72 -12.37 -30.84
N GLY A 309 -3.58 -13.40 -30.71
CA GLY A 309 -3.30 -14.75 -31.20
C GLY A 309 -2.06 -15.40 -30.59
N VAL A 310 -1.80 -15.15 -29.30
CA VAL A 310 -0.57 -15.60 -28.63
C VAL A 310 -0.50 -17.13 -28.52
N GLU A 311 0.68 -17.69 -28.80
CA GLU A 311 0.93 -19.13 -28.67
C GLU A 311 0.52 -19.65 -27.28
N GLY A 312 -0.33 -20.69 -27.28
CA GLY A 312 -0.89 -21.30 -26.07
C GLY A 312 -2.22 -20.71 -25.59
N VAL A 313 -2.72 -19.63 -26.20
CA VAL A 313 -4.10 -19.11 -26.01
C VAL A 313 -4.86 -18.83 -27.31
N GLU A 314 -4.22 -18.95 -28.47
CA GLU A 314 -4.87 -18.78 -29.77
C GLU A 314 -6.14 -19.66 -29.89
N GLY A 315 -7.26 -19.02 -30.24
CA GLY A 315 -8.55 -19.69 -30.43
C GLY A 315 -9.28 -20.12 -29.14
N MET A 316 -8.75 -19.81 -27.95
CA MET A 316 -9.45 -20.06 -26.68
C MET A 316 -10.60 -19.09 -26.44
N GLU A 317 -11.64 -19.54 -25.73
CA GLU A 317 -12.66 -18.65 -25.18
C GLU A 317 -12.14 -17.87 -23.96
N PHE A 318 -12.77 -16.74 -23.62
CA PHE A 318 -12.27 -15.82 -22.60
C PHE A 318 -12.01 -16.48 -21.22
N GLU A 319 -12.90 -17.36 -20.75
CA GLU A 319 -12.73 -18.05 -19.46
C GLU A 319 -11.62 -19.12 -19.50
N GLU A 320 -11.36 -19.71 -20.67
CA GLU A 320 -10.24 -20.65 -20.87
C GLU A 320 -8.91 -19.91 -20.86
N GLY A 321 -8.81 -18.80 -21.61
CA GLY A 321 -7.65 -17.91 -21.62
C GLY A 321 -7.36 -17.31 -20.24
N LYS A 322 -8.40 -16.99 -19.46
CA LYS A 322 -8.27 -16.54 -18.07
C LYS A 322 -7.68 -17.62 -17.17
N LYS A 323 -8.21 -18.85 -17.23
CA LYS A 323 -7.70 -20.00 -16.48
C LYS A 323 -6.25 -20.34 -16.86
N TRP A 324 -5.88 -20.19 -18.13
CA TRP A 324 -4.49 -20.29 -18.57
C TRP A 324 -3.61 -19.19 -17.97
N PHE A 325 -4.10 -17.94 -17.96
CA PHE A 325 -3.36 -16.79 -17.43
C PHE A 325 -3.16 -16.85 -15.92
N GLU A 326 -4.09 -17.43 -15.16
CA GLU A 326 -3.89 -17.77 -13.75
C GLU A 326 -2.66 -18.68 -13.56
N GLY A 327 -2.42 -19.62 -14.48
CA GLY A 327 -1.22 -20.47 -14.52
C GLY A 327 0.09 -19.71 -14.77
N MET A 328 0.03 -18.47 -15.26
CA MET A 328 1.21 -17.60 -15.42
C MET A 328 1.60 -16.88 -14.12
N ARG A 329 0.77 -16.94 -13.06
CA ARG A 329 1.09 -16.34 -11.75
C ARG A 329 2.40 -16.88 -11.20
N ASN A 330 3.24 -15.98 -10.70
CA ASN A 330 4.59 -16.21 -10.19
C ASN A 330 5.62 -16.74 -11.23
N VAL A 331 5.21 -17.01 -12.47
CA VAL A 331 6.11 -17.42 -13.57
C VAL A 331 6.43 -16.23 -14.46
N ARG A 332 5.39 -15.67 -15.09
CA ARG A 332 5.44 -14.50 -15.98
C ARG A 332 4.57 -13.34 -15.52
N TYR A 333 3.63 -13.56 -14.60
CA TYR A 333 2.71 -12.56 -14.07
C TYR A 333 2.85 -12.48 -12.55
N ALA A 334 3.17 -11.30 -12.01
CA ALA A 334 3.34 -11.09 -10.57
C ALA A 334 2.48 -9.90 -10.11
N VAL A 335 1.85 -10.02 -8.95
CA VAL A 335 0.83 -9.07 -8.48
C VAL A 335 1.05 -8.72 -7.02
N ASP A 336 1.15 -7.43 -6.74
CA ASP A 336 1.26 -6.83 -5.41
C ASP A 336 0.07 -5.89 -5.18
N VAL A 337 -1.04 -6.44 -4.68
CA VAL A 337 -2.29 -5.69 -4.47
C VAL A 337 -2.60 -5.47 -3.00
N PHE A 338 -2.98 -4.24 -2.68
CA PHE A 338 -3.41 -3.79 -1.36
C PHE A 338 -4.85 -3.28 -1.44
N ASP A 339 -5.67 -3.50 -0.41
CA ASP A 339 -6.87 -2.69 -0.15
C ASP A 339 -6.76 -2.16 1.28
#